data_AF-W9NVS4-F1
#
_entry.id   AF-W9NVS4-F1
#
_cell.length_a   1.000
_cell.length_b   1.000
_cell.length_c   1.000
_cell.angle_alpha   90.00
_cell.angle_beta   90.00
_cell.angle_gamma   90.00
#
_symmetry.space_group_name_H-M   'P 1'
#
loop_
_entity.id
_entity.type
_entity.pdbx_description
1 polymer ?
#
loop_
_entity_poly.entity_id
_entity_poly.type
_entity_poly.pdbx_seq_one_letter_code
_entity_poly.pdbx_strand_id
1 'polypeptide(L)'
;MQRKNDLLEERIVYHENLYDSLQTWQPEEAQEILRRIGAGKDIKSVTENFQEGGLLLQLTSLTASHAPLSISPGATPSNSMARNSVAGNTTTGNPGFAHTINQATFLLSNDPNTRGQAFAREATRLLPLEDTSRSLAVAQGVALMNTYEAALGNGETALSYHSRMQARYLALRLDDVRRSTDAAIAGARQRREAHALSWISWGFYVWNWKLMHGLCRRLLIKKPNRSKTWHDEATSPLCKKDNPDYWWFPYPVSVVPQKSLKREIFAAECNLAEITEQVLEFLIPLEDGIAPRRNIERAIELYAKIVEWKFSLPERLKVENAVLPATIVLHLTAELIIISMLRPFNGLSKEEFGPFDPVTTSYAHASNVISVIWHFRALYTLRNEHWMIQASSVCAFRVLLDIESNPIQLETFVKACQALAELGESFPVAKGVILSIESVVKKKRLQVPSCAQEHLSNQVEDKEDGVIESTVVKVIDHSVVAKEAALEYYAGHLTLSGLLSSMAPIDIRPD
;
A
#
# COMPACT_ATOMS: atom_id res chain seq x y z
N MET A 1 16.27 -26.98 -27.14
CA MET A 1 14.96 -26.32 -26.93
C MET A 1 13.81 -27.32 -27.02
N GLN A 2 13.74 -28.17 -28.06
CA GLN A 2 12.71 -29.22 -28.23
C GLN A 2 12.38 -30.02 -26.95
N ARG A 3 13.39 -30.66 -26.35
CA ARG A 3 13.24 -31.53 -25.17
C ARG A 3 12.69 -30.84 -23.91
N LYS A 4 12.83 -29.52 -23.80
CA LYS A 4 12.24 -28.73 -22.70
C LYS A 4 10.77 -28.37 -22.98
N ASN A 5 10.39 -28.20 -24.24
CA ASN A 5 9.00 -27.99 -24.64
C ASN A 5 8.21 -29.29 -24.49
N ASP A 6 8.75 -30.42 -24.93
CA ASP A 6 8.07 -31.72 -24.84
C ASP A 6 7.73 -32.08 -23.37
N LEU A 7 8.66 -31.79 -22.44
CA LEU A 7 8.45 -31.98 -20.99
C LEU A 7 7.43 -31.00 -20.38
N LEU A 8 7.25 -29.83 -20.97
CA LEU A 8 6.27 -28.84 -20.53
C LEU A 8 4.87 -29.22 -21.03
N GLU A 9 4.76 -29.70 -22.28
CA GLU A 9 3.50 -30.21 -22.84
C GLU A 9 3.01 -31.44 -22.06
N GLU A 10 3.90 -32.39 -21.75
CA GLU A 10 3.53 -33.55 -20.93
C GLU A 10 3.03 -33.13 -19.54
N ARG A 11 3.70 -32.16 -18.89
CA ARG A 11 3.27 -31.62 -17.59
C ARG A 11 1.91 -30.93 -17.66
N ILE A 12 1.62 -30.18 -18.72
CA ILE A 12 0.34 -29.46 -18.87
C ILE A 12 -0.83 -30.47 -18.91
N VAL A 13 -0.69 -31.55 -19.69
CA VAL A 13 -1.72 -32.59 -19.80
C VAL A 13 -2.06 -33.20 -18.43
N TYR A 14 -1.07 -33.45 -17.57
CA TYR A 14 -1.33 -33.98 -16.23
C TYR A 14 -2.02 -32.97 -15.31
N HIS A 15 -1.74 -31.68 -15.45
CA HIS A 15 -2.39 -30.65 -14.63
C HIS A 15 -3.84 -30.41 -15.08
N GLU A 16 -4.11 -30.50 -16.38
CA GLU A 16 -5.48 -30.42 -16.94
C GLU A 16 -6.31 -31.63 -16.50
N ASN A 17 -5.77 -32.85 -16.58
CA ASN A 17 -6.46 -34.06 -16.12
C ASN A 17 -6.74 -34.03 -14.60
N LEU A 18 -5.81 -33.50 -13.79
CA LEU A 18 -6.04 -33.31 -12.36
C LEU A 18 -7.15 -32.28 -12.11
N TYR A 19 -7.15 -31.17 -12.85
CA TYR A 19 -8.15 -30.11 -12.71
C TYR A 19 -9.56 -30.64 -13.01
N ASP A 20 -9.73 -31.39 -14.10
CA ASP A 20 -11.02 -31.99 -14.46
C ASP A 20 -11.46 -33.04 -13.44
N SER A 21 -10.52 -33.83 -12.90
CA SER A 21 -10.82 -34.83 -11.87
C SER A 21 -11.27 -34.18 -10.56
N LEU A 22 -10.61 -33.10 -10.12
CA LEU A 22 -10.94 -32.36 -8.90
C LEU A 22 -12.35 -31.74 -8.94
N GLN A 23 -12.90 -31.47 -10.12
CA GLN A 23 -14.29 -31.00 -10.25
C GLN A 23 -15.32 -32.08 -9.96
N THR A 24 -14.92 -33.36 -10.02
CA THR A 24 -15.83 -34.51 -9.88
C THR A 24 -15.73 -35.21 -8.51
N TRP A 25 -14.71 -34.89 -7.71
CA TRP A 25 -14.42 -35.59 -6.45
C TRP A 25 -15.09 -34.94 -5.23
N GLN A 26 -15.21 -35.69 -4.14
CA GLN A 26 -15.79 -35.16 -2.91
C GLN A 26 -14.87 -34.09 -2.29
N PRO A 27 -15.43 -33.05 -1.64
CA PRO A 27 -14.64 -31.92 -1.12
C PRO A 27 -13.49 -32.32 -0.18
N GLU A 28 -13.70 -33.35 0.63
CA GLU A 28 -12.73 -33.86 1.61
C GLU A 28 -11.52 -34.53 0.92
N GLU A 29 -11.77 -35.24 -0.18
CA GLU A 29 -10.74 -35.89 -0.99
C GLU A 29 -9.92 -34.84 -1.76
N ALA A 30 -10.59 -33.87 -2.38
CA ALA A 30 -9.97 -32.74 -3.07
C ALA A 30 -9.07 -31.95 -2.12
N GLN A 31 -9.49 -31.75 -0.87
CA GLN A 31 -8.73 -31.01 0.13
C GLN A 31 -7.46 -31.75 0.57
N GLU A 32 -7.50 -33.08 0.73
CA GLU A 32 -6.33 -33.89 1.07
C GLU A 32 -5.32 -33.96 -0.08
N ILE A 33 -5.78 -33.98 -1.33
CA ILE A 33 -4.91 -33.94 -2.53
C ILE A 33 -4.20 -32.60 -2.61
N LEU A 34 -4.94 -31.51 -2.48
CA LEU A 34 -4.39 -30.16 -2.49
C LEU A 34 -3.39 -29.98 -1.34
N ARG A 35 -3.66 -30.57 -0.16
CA ARG A 35 -2.71 -30.58 0.96
C ARG A 35 -1.44 -31.36 0.64
N ARG A 36 -1.54 -32.54 0.01
CA ARG A 36 -0.38 -33.37 -0.39
C ARG A 36 0.47 -32.73 -1.48
N ILE A 37 -0.16 -32.06 -2.44
CA ILE A 37 0.53 -31.25 -3.46
C ILE A 37 1.20 -30.03 -2.81
N GLY A 38 0.50 -29.35 -1.89
CA GLY A 38 1.06 -28.24 -1.11
C GLY A 38 2.26 -28.63 -0.23
N ALA A 39 2.34 -29.91 0.17
CA ALA A 39 3.47 -30.49 0.87
C ALA A 39 4.62 -30.95 -0.06
N GLY A 40 4.52 -30.72 -1.37
CA GLY A 40 5.57 -30.99 -2.35
C GLY A 40 5.59 -32.40 -2.93
N LYS A 41 4.52 -33.21 -2.77
CA LYS A 41 4.42 -34.52 -3.43
C LYS A 41 4.16 -34.36 -4.94
N ASP A 42 4.80 -35.21 -5.75
CA ASP A 42 4.64 -35.20 -7.19
C ASP A 42 3.21 -35.56 -7.62
N ILE A 43 2.66 -34.79 -8.56
CA ILE A 43 1.25 -34.88 -8.96
C ILE A 43 0.90 -36.27 -9.49
N LYS A 44 1.80 -36.91 -10.26
CA LYS A 44 1.57 -38.25 -10.82
C LYS A 44 1.44 -39.30 -9.70
N SER A 45 2.33 -39.22 -8.70
CA SER A 45 2.28 -40.10 -7.52
C SER A 45 1.00 -39.91 -6.69
N VAL A 46 0.45 -38.69 -6.65
CA VAL A 46 -0.75 -38.40 -5.86
C VAL A 46 -2.01 -38.92 -6.58
N THR A 47 -2.07 -38.82 -7.91
CA THR A 47 -3.20 -39.32 -8.70
C THR A 47 -3.23 -40.84 -8.85
N GLU A 48 -2.07 -41.50 -8.97
CA GLU A 48 -1.98 -42.97 -9.07
C GLU A 48 -2.41 -43.65 -7.76
N ASN A 49 -2.03 -43.10 -6.61
CA ASN A 49 -2.45 -43.61 -5.29
C ASN A 49 -3.98 -43.50 -5.03
N PHE A 50 -4.68 -42.65 -5.78
CA PHE A 50 -6.14 -42.48 -5.68
C PHE A 50 -6.88 -43.46 -6.59
N GLN A 51 -6.35 -43.75 -7.78
CA GLN A 51 -6.93 -44.77 -8.67
C GLN A 51 -6.80 -46.18 -8.09
N GLU A 52 -5.81 -46.45 -7.24
CA GLU A 52 -5.61 -47.73 -6.56
C GLU A 52 -6.36 -47.87 -5.21
N GLY A 53 -7.17 -46.89 -4.80
CA GLY A 53 -8.04 -47.03 -3.62
C GLY A 53 -7.35 -47.01 -2.24
N GLY A 54 -6.11 -46.52 -2.15
CA GLY A 54 -5.28 -46.64 -0.94
C GLY A 54 -5.64 -45.75 0.26
N LEU A 55 -6.60 -44.82 0.14
CA LEU A 55 -6.88 -43.82 1.19
C LEU A 55 -7.86 -44.28 2.29
N LEU A 56 -8.71 -45.28 2.01
CA LEU A 56 -9.61 -45.86 3.02
C LEU A 56 -8.86 -46.56 4.16
N LEU A 57 -7.62 -47.01 3.92
CA LEU A 57 -6.78 -47.66 4.93
C LEU A 57 -5.92 -46.67 5.75
N GLN A 58 -5.70 -45.44 5.27
CA GLN A 58 -4.86 -44.46 5.97
C GLN A 58 -5.67 -43.50 6.86
N LEU A 59 -6.93 -43.23 6.52
CA LEU A 59 -7.80 -42.38 7.35
C LEU A 59 -8.19 -43.03 8.68
N THR A 60 -8.13 -44.37 8.78
CA THR A 60 -8.41 -45.11 10.02
C THR A 60 -7.23 -45.16 10.99
N SER A 61 -5.99 -44.84 10.57
CA SER A 61 -4.80 -44.95 11.43
C SER A 61 -4.32 -43.63 12.04
N LEU A 62 -4.88 -42.48 11.64
CA LEU A 62 -4.40 -41.15 12.03
C LEU A 62 -5.05 -40.57 13.30
N THR A 63 -5.97 -41.28 13.94
CA THR A 63 -6.63 -40.85 15.19
C THR A 63 -5.86 -41.19 16.47
N ALA A 64 -4.63 -41.72 16.37
CA ALA A 64 -3.82 -42.05 17.55
C ALA A 64 -2.46 -41.35 17.56
N SER A 65 -2.25 -40.57 18.62
CA SER A 65 -1.00 -40.11 19.24
C SER A 65 -0.39 -38.76 18.80
N HIS A 66 -0.32 -37.89 19.81
CA HIS A 66 0.45 -36.64 19.89
C HIS A 66 1.94 -36.91 20.18
N ALA A 67 2.78 -35.95 19.76
CA ALA A 67 4.06 -35.47 20.34
C ALA A 67 5.31 -35.58 19.43
N PRO A 68 6.30 -34.65 19.60
CA PRO A 68 7.08 -34.04 18.50
C PRO A 68 8.55 -34.51 18.41
N LEU A 69 9.26 -34.23 17.30
CA LEU A 69 10.70 -33.83 17.25
C LEU A 69 11.30 -33.62 15.82
N SER A 70 12.09 -32.54 15.71
CA SER A 70 13.32 -32.21 14.94
C SER A 70 13.52 -32.39 13.40
N ILE A 71 13.79 -31.24 12.75
CA ILE A 71 14.85 -30.83 11.76
C ILE A 71 15.77 -31.97 11.22
N SER A 72 16.08 -32.16 9.92
CA SER A 72 16.74 -31.29 8.90
C SER A 72 16.98 -32.09 7.58
N PRO A 73 17.76 -31.65 6.56
CA PRO A 73 17.38 -30.77 5.44
C PRO A 73 17.55 -31.43 4.05
N GLY A 74 16.90 -30.85 3.02
CA GLY A 74 17.36 -31.02 1.63
C GLY A 74 16.29 -31.50 0.65
N ALA A 75 15.64 -30.55 -0.03
CA ALA A 75 15.18 -30.69 -1.41
C ALA A 75 14.57 -29.35 -1.87
N THR A 76 15.18 -28.74 -2.88
CA THR A 76 14.67 -27.58 -3.61
C THR A 76 13.31 -27.87 -4.25
N PRO A 77 12.23 -27.08 -4.00
CA PRO A 77 10.98 -27.24 -4.72
C PRO A 77 10.92 -26.29 -5.91
N SER A 78 10.53 -26.84 -7.05
CA SER A 78 10.37 -26.16 -8.32
C SER A 78 9.01 -25.46 -8.41
N ASN A 79 9.05 -24.20 -8.86
CA ASN A 79 7.90 -23.32 -9.13
C ASN A 79 6.93 -23.93 -10.15
N SER A 80 5.70 -24.27 -9.75
CA SER A 80 4.58 -24.40 -10.72
C SER A 80 3.20 -23.96 -10.24
N MET A 81 2.94 -23.74 -8.95
CA MET A 81 1.62 -23.27 -8.47
C MET A 81 1.53 -21.76 -8.16
N ALA A 82 2.61 -20.99 -8.35
CA ALA A 82 2.62 -19.54 -8.12
C ALA A 82 1.99 -18.70 -9.26
N ARG A 83 1.39 -19.31 -10.28
CA ARG A 83 1.00 -18.58 -11.50
C ARG A 83 -0.37 -17.91 -11.49
N ASN A 84 -1.28 -18.23 -10.57
CA ASN A 84 -2.65 -17.69 -10.62
C ASN A 84 -3.13 -16.91 -9.36
N SER A 85 -2.24 -16.52 -8.44
CA SER A 85 -2.62 -15.71 -7.26
C SER A 85 -1.67 -14.54 -6.94
N VAL A 86 -0.73 -14.22 -7.84
CA VAL A 86 0.30 -13.18 -7.60
C VAL A 86 -0.09 -11.81 -8.21
N ALA A 87 -1.25 -11.70 -8.85
CA ALA A 87 -1.85 -10.41 -9.18
C ALA A 87 -2.48 -9.80 -7.90
N GLY A 88 -2.00 -8.63 -7.49
CA GLY A 88 -2.34 -7.94 -6.25
C GLY A 88 -3.84 -7.92 -5.95
N ASN A 89 -4.23 -8.69 -4.96
CA ASN A 89 -5.59 -8.73 -4.42
C ASN A 89 -5.81 -7.71 -3.30
N THR A 90 -4.87 -6.79 -3.10
CA THR A 90 -5.04 -5.66 -2.19
C THR A 90 -5.32 -4.40 -2.99
N THR A 91 -6.53 -3.86 -2.85
CA THR A 91 -6.92 -2.51 -3.26
C THR A 91 -6.00 -1.41 -2.65
N THR A 92 -5.09 -1.78 -1.74
CA THR A 92 -3.99 -0.93 -1.24
C THR A 92 -2.89 -0.68 -2.27
N GLY A 93 -2.88 -1.38 -3.41
CA GLY A 93 -1.85 -1.22 -4.44
C GLY A 93 -0.52 -1.92 -4.11
N ASN A 94 -0.45 -2.69 -3.02
CA ASN A 94 0.73 -3.48 -2.71
C ASN A 94 0.96 -4.59 -3.75
N PRO A 95 2.15 -4.63 -4.38
CA PRO A 95 2.47 -5.74 -5.26
C PRO A 95 2.68 -7.01 -4.41
N GLY A 96 2.38 -8.18 -4.98
CA GLY A 96 2.46 -9.46 -4.27
C GLY A 96 3.83 -9.77 -3.64
N PHE A 97 4.89 -9.03 -4.02
CA PHE A 97 6.19 -9.12 -3.35
C PHE A 97 6.10 -8.80 -1.86
N ALA A 98 5.22 -7.89 -1.41
CA ALA A 98 5.15 -7.47 -0.02
C ALA A 98 4.58 -8.54 0.92
N HIS A 99 3.93 -9.56 0.36
CA HIS A 99 3.31 -10.65 1.12
C HIS A 99 3.97 -12.01 0.85
N THR A 100 4.94 -12.09 -0.08
CA THR A 100 5.61 -13.35 -0.44
C THR A 100 6.34 -13.96 0.74
N ILE A 101 6.14 -15.27 0.94
CA ILE A 101 6.98 -16.11 1.83
C ILE A 101 7.99 -16.95 1.04
N ASN A 102 8.00 -16.83 -0.29
CA ASN A 102 8.86 -17.63 -1.16
C ASN A 102 10.29 -17.08 -1.15
N GLN A 103 11.22 -17.81 -0.54
CA GLN A 103 12.63 -17.45 -0.43
C GLN A 103 13.31 -17.19 -1.79
N ALA A 104 12.83 -17.81 -2.88
CA ALA A 104 13.37 -17.56 -4.23
C ALA A 104 13.11 -16.14 -4.75
N THR A 105 12.23 -15.38 -4.10
CA THR A 105 11.94 -13.99 -4.46
C THR A 105 12.88 -12.99 -3.79
N PHE A 106 13.75 -13.43 -2.88
CA PHE A 106 14.72 -12.61 -2.17
C PHE A 106 16.09 -12.74 -2.86
N LEU A 107 16.80 -11.62 -3.06
CA LEU A 107 18.14 -11.69 -3.64
C LEU A 107 19.14 -12.31 -2.65
N LEU A 108 19.02 -11.97 -1.37
CA LEU A 108 19.77 -12.57 -0.28
C LEU A 108 18.79 -13.32 0.62
N SER A 109 19.00 -14.63 0.77
CA SER A 109 18.18 -15.45 1.65
C SER A 109 18.20 -14.87 3.07
N ASN A 110 17.02 -14.79 3.71
CA ASN A 110 16.81 -14.22 5.04
C ASN A 110 17.02 -12.70 5.20
N ASP A 111 17.32 -11.94 4.14
CA ASP A 111 17.27 -10.47 4.21
C ASP A 111 15.94 -9.95 3.63
N PRO A 112 14.98 -9.54 4.47
CA PRO A 112 13.67 -9.08 4.01
C PRO A 112 13.74 -7.86 3.09
N ASN A 113 14.80 -7.05 3.17
CA ASN A 113 14.96 -5.85 2.35
C ASN A 113 15.32 -6.18 0.89
N THR A 114 15.73 -7.42 0.62
CA THR A 114 16.08 -7.86 -0.74
C THR A 114 14.95 -8.54 -1.49
N ARG A 115 13.75 -8.58 -0.90
CA ARG A 115 12.56 -9.15 -1.52
C ARG A 115 12.24 -8.44 -2.83
N GLY A 116 12.01 -9.19 -3.90
CA GLY A 116 11.70 -8.65 -5.22
C GLY A 116 12.85 -7.95 -5.94
N GLN A 117 14.03 -7.83 -5.33
CA GLN A 117 15.12 -6.98 -5.85
C GLN A 117 15.64 -7.46 -7.21
N ALA A 118 15.72 -8.77 -7.44
CA ALA A 118 16.10 -9.31 -8.75
C ALA A 118 15.12 -8.90 -9.85
N PHE A 119 13.81 -8.95 -9.57
CA PHE A 119 12.77 -8.51 -10.51
C PHE A 119 12.82 -7.01 -10.75
N ALA A 120 13.02 -6.21 -9.70
CA ALA A 120 13.14 -4.76 -9.83
C ALA A 120 14.35 -4.38 -10.69
N ARG A 121 15.51 -5.00 -10.47
CA ARG A 121 16.72 -4.78 -11.29
C ARG A 121 16.48 -5.13 -12.75
N GLU A 122 15.83 -6.25 -13.03
CA GLU A 122 15.54 -6.66 -14.39
C GLU A 122 14.50 -5.76 -15.07
N ALA A 123 13.46 -5.34 -14.34
CA ALA A 123 12.49 -4.37 -14.83
C ALA A 123 13.17 -3.03 -15.18
N THR A 124 14.09 -2.55 -14.34
CA THR A 124 14.89 -1.36 -14.61
C THR A 124 15.77 -1.52 -15.84
N ARG A 125 16.39 -2.69 -16.02
CA ARG A 125 17.21 -3.00 -17.21
C ARG A 125 16.39 -3.02 -18.50
N LEU A 126 15.16 -3.54 -18.45
CA LEU A 126 14.26 -3.65 -19.60
C LEU A 126 13.53 -2.35 -19.94
N LEU A 127 13.29 -1.48 -18.95
CA LEU A 127 12.50 -0.27 -19.12
C LEU A 127 12.94 0.63 -20.30
N PRO A 128 14.24 0.89 -20.56
CA PRO A 128 14.65 1.66 -21.73
C PRO A 128 14.30 1.03 -23.09
N LEU A 129 14.18 -0.31 -23.14
CA LEU A 129 13.84 -1.05 -24.35
C LEU A 129 12.34 -1.05 -24.62
N GLU A 130 11.54 -1.12 -23.56
CA GLU A 130 10.07 -1.14 -23.64
C GLU A 130 9.47 0.27 -23.75
N ASP A 131 10.11 1.27 -23.15
CA ASP A 131 9.61 2.64 -23.09
C ASP A 131 9.92 3.46 -24.36
N THR A 132 9.57 2.90 -25.51
CA THR A 132 9.83 3.46 -26.84
C THR A 132 8.58 4.04 -27.50
N SER A 133 7.38 3.69 -27.01
CA SER A 133 6.10 4.11 -27.58
C SER A 133 5.02 4.29 -26.52
N ARG A 134 3.84 4.79 -26.92
CA ARG A 134 2.68 4.93 -26.04
C ARG A 134 2.16 3.53 -25.65
N SER A 135 2.50 3.09 -24.45
CA SER A 135 2.11 1.77 -23.94
C SER A 135 1.48 1.86 -22.55
N LEU A 136 0.27 1.33 -22.43
CA LEU A 136 -0.40 1.20 -21.13
C LEU A 136 0.38 0.28 -20.19
N ALA A 137 0.93 -0.81 -20.74
CA ALA A 137 1.71 -1.76 -19.95
C ALA A 137 2.97 -1.11 -19.36
N VAL A 138 3.62 -0.19 -20.10
CA VAL A 138 4.74 0.60 -19.56
C VAL A 138 4.28 1.53 -18.45
N ALA A 139 3.17 2.27 -18.63
CA ALA A 139 2.65 3.14 -17.57
C ALA A 139 2.32 2.36 -16.28
N GLN A 140 1.70 1.17 -16.42
CA GLN A 140 1.39 0.28 -15.30
C GLN A 140 2.66 -0.32 -14.66
N GLY A 141 3.61 -0.77 -15.47
CA GLY A 141 4.88 -1.31 -14.99
C GLY A 141 5.68 -0.28 -14.20
N VAL A 142 5.78 0.95 -14.71
CA VAL A 142 6.47 2.05 -14.01
C VAL A 142 5.73 2.43 -12.72
N ALA A 143 4.39 2.32 -12.66
CA ALA A 143 3.64 2.49 -11.41
C ALA A 143 4.04 1.45 -10.35
N LEU A 144 4.19 0.18 -10.75
CA LEU A 144 4.65 -0.89 -9.85
C LEU A 144 6.10 -0.68 -9.40
N MET A 145 6.97 -0.21 -10.28
CA MET A 145 8.35 0.15 -9.94
C MET A 145 8.41 1.30 -8.93
N ASN A 146 7.53 2.31 -9.08
CA ASN A 146 7.39 3.38 -8.09
C ASN A 146 7.03 2.81 -6.70
N THR A 147 6.05 1.92 -6.59
CA THR A 147 5.70 1.32 -5.29
C THR A 147 6.82 0.49 -4.71
N TYR A 148 7.50 -0.31 -5.54
CA TYR A 148 8.64 -1.09 -5.09
C TYR A 148 9.73 -0.20 -4.49
N GLU A 149 10.16 0.84 -5.22
CA GLU A 149 11.19 1.76 -4.75
C GLU A 149 10.72 2.59 -3.54
N ALA A 150 9.44 2.95 -3.46
CA ALA A 150 8.89 3.65 -2.31
C ALA A 150 8.91 2.81 -1.03
N ALA A 151 8.74 1.49 -1.15
CA ALA A 151 8.71 0.57 -0.02
C ALA A 151 10.10 0.09 0.43
N LEU A 152 10.94 -0.30 -0.53
CA LEU A 152 12.19 -1.04 -0.29
C LEU A 152 13.44 -0.38 -0.87
N GLY A 153 13.25 0.55 -1.79
CA GLY A 153 14.34 1.19 -2.53
C GLY A 153 14.61 2.61 -2.04
N ASN A 154 14.86 3.50 -2.99
CA ASN A 154 15.19 4.89 -2.71
C ASN A 154 14.04 5.84 -3.08
N GLY A 155 13.77 6.83 -2.22
CA GLY A 155 12.71 7.81 -2.43
C GLY A 155 12.88 8.64 -3.70
N GLU A 156 14.11 9.02 -4.07
CA GLU A 156 14.36 9.78 -5.31
C GLU A 156 14.05 8.92 -6.56
N THR A 157 14.48 7.67 -6.56
CA THR A 157 14.17 6.71 -7.63
C THR A 157 12.66 6.48 -7.74
N ALA A 158 11.99 6.31 -6.60
CA ALA A 158 10.54 6.19 -6.54
C ALA A 158 9.85 7.41 -7.18
N LEU A 159 10.28 8.63 -6.85
CA LEU A 159 9.73 9.85 -7.43
C LEU A 159 10.00 9.96 -8.94
N SER A 160 11.19 9.57 -9.39
CA SER A 160 11.52 9.52 -10.82
C SER A 160 10.58 8.59 -11.59
N TYR A 161 10.34 7.38 -11.05
CA TYR A 161 9.34 6.47 -11.63
C TYR A 161 7.93 7.05 -11.57
N HIS A 162 7.56 7.74 -10.48
CA HIS A 162 6.25 8.39 -10.41
C HIS A 162 6.04 9.43 -11.52
N SER A 163 7.00 10.34 -11.69
CA SER A 163 6.92 11.36 -12.76
C SER A 163 6.89 10.73 -14.15
N ARG A 164 7.69 9.67 -14.37
CA ARG A 164 7.66 8.92 -15.63
C ARG A 164 6.30 8.24 -15.86
N MET A 165 5.72 7.63 -14.84
CA MET A 165 4.37 7.03 -14.88
C MET A 165 3.33 8.09 -15.27
N GLN A 166 3.34 9.26 -14.64
CA GLN A 166 2.41 10.35 -14.96
C GLN A 166 2.56 10.80 -16.42
N ALA A 167 3.80 11.03 -16.87
CA ALA A 167 4.07 11.44 -18.25
C ALA A 167 3.57 10.39 -19.26
N ARG A 168 3.75 9.10 -18.99
CA ARG A 168 3.26 8.02 -19.85
C ARG A 168 1.75 7.88 -19.83
N TYR A 169 1.12 7.95 -18.66
CA TYR A 169 -0.33 7.94 -18.55
C TYR A 169 -0.97 9.07 -19.37
N LEU A 170 -0.48 10.30 -19.22
CA LEU A 170 -1.00 11.46 -19.98
C LEU A 170 -0.79 11.30 -21.48
N ALA A 171 0.35 10.73 -21.91
CA ALA A 171 0.64 10.48 -23.31
C ALA A 171 -0.31 9.45 -23.97
N LEU A 172 -0.98 8.58 -23.19
CA LEU A 172 -1.97 7.63 -23.70
C LEU A 172 -3.25 8.31 -24.18
N ARG A 173 -3.55 9.52 -23.69
CA ARG A 173 -4.77 10.28 -24.04
C ARG A 173 -6.04 9.43 -23.93
N LEU A 174 -6.16 8.66 -22.83
CA LEU A 174 -7.24 7.67 -22.69
C LEU A 174 -8.62 8.30 -22.82
N ASP A 175 -8.81 9.54 -22.37
CA ASP A 175 -10.08 10.26 -22.46
C ASP A 175 -10.54 10.52 -23.90
N ASP A 176 -9.61 10.55 -24.87
CA ASP A 176 -9.93 10.68 -26.29
C ASP A 176 -10.41 9.34 -26.89
N VAL A 177 -10.14 8.22 -26.21
CA VAL A 177 -10.59 6.89 -26.64
C VAL A 177 -12.05 6.68 -26.24
N ARG A 178 -12.95 6.91 -27.21
CA ARG A 178 -14.39 6.72 -27.03
C ARG A 178 -14.81 5.27 -27.30
N ARG A 179 -15.45 4.65 -26.32
CA ARG A 179 -16.08 3.33 -26.41
C ARG A 179 -17.44 3.39 -25.71
N SER A 180 -18.49 2.94 -26.38
CA SER A 180 -19.84 2.94 -25.80
C SER A 180 -20.07 1.70 -24.95
N THR A 181 -20.78 1.88 -23.84
CA THR A 181 -21.29 0.79 -22.99
C THR A 181 -22.69 0.33 -23.41
N ASP A 182 -23.34 1.04 -24.34
CA ASP A 182 -24.70 0.74 -24.78
C ASP A 182 -24.74 -0.56 -25.60
N ALA A 183 -25.52 -1.54 -25.14
CA ALA A 183 -25.69 -2.82 -25.81
C ALA A 183 -26.40 -2.71 -27.16
N ALA A 184 -27.21 -1.66 -27.38
CA ALA A 184 -27.91 -1.42 -28.64
C ALA A 184 -26.96 -0.93 -29.75
N ILE A 185 -25.85 -0.27 -29.39
CA ILE A 185 -24.95 0.41 -30.34
C ILE A 185 -23.56 -0.24 -30.39
N ALA A 186 -23.09 -0.81 -29.29
CA ALA A 186 -21.74 -1.37 -29.17
C ALA A 186 -21.76 -2.88 -29.01
N GLY A 187 -20.92 -3.59 -29.77
CA GLY A 187 -20.69 -5.03 -29.61
C GLY A 187 -19.99 -5.39 -28.28
N ALA A 188 -20.01 -6.68 -27.92
CA ALA A 188 -19.48 -7.16 -26.64
C ALA A 188 -18.00 -6.76 -26.38
N ARG A 189 -17.16 -6.75 -27.42
CA ARG A 189 -15.77 -6.30 -27.31
C ARG A 189 -15.66 -4.82 -26.93
N GLN A 190 -16.39 -3.94 -27.60
CA GLN A 190 -16.33 -2.50 -27.34
C GLN A 190 -16.81 -2.17 -25.93
N ARG A 191 -17.85 -2.86 -25.43
CA ARG A 191 -18.32 -2.71 -24.06
C ARG A 191 -17.28 -3.15 -23.03
N ARG A 192 -16.59 -4.27 -23.27
CA ARG A 192 -15.44 -4.69 -22.43
C ARG A 192 -14.31 -3.67 -22.44
N GLU A 193 -13.99 -3.11 -23.60
CA GLU A 193 -12.98 -2.03 -23.72
C GLU A 193 -13.41 -0.77 -22.97
N ALA A 194 -14.68 -0.36 -23.06
CA ALA A 194 -15.23 0.76 -22.30
C ALA A 194 -15.11 0.54 -20.78
N HIS A 195 -15.42 -0.67 -20.32
CA HIS A 195 -15.28 -1.06 -18.92
C HIS A 195 -13.81 -1.03 -18.47
N ALA A 196 -12.89 -1.60 -19.26
CA ALA A 196 -11.46 -1.58 -18.96
C ALA A 196 -10.92 -0.14 -18.89
N LEU A 197 -11.25 0.70 -19.87
CA LEU A 197 -10.83 2.12 -19.89
C LEU A 197 -11.33 2.88 -18.65
N SER A 198 -12.56 2.60 -18.22
CA SER A 198 -13.13 3.15 -16.97
C SER A 198 -12.28 2.77 -15.76
N TRP A 199 -12.02 1.47 -15.55
CA TRP A 199 -11.18 1.02 -14.45
C TRP A 199 -9.75 1.56 -14.49
N ILE A 200 -9.14 1.61 -15.68
CA ILE A 200 -7.78 2.11 -15.85
C ILE A 200 -7.70 3.60 -15.51
N SER A 201 -8.56 4.42 -16.10
CA SER A 201 -8.52 5.88 -15.89
C SER A 201 -8.76 6.26 -14.43
N TRP A 202 -9.79 5.66 -13.82
CA TRP A 202 -10.08 5.90 -12.41
C TRP A 202 -9.06 5.26 -11.47
N GLY A 203 -8.47 4.13 -11.86
CA GLY A 203 -7.41 3.46 -11.10
C GLY A 203 -6.14 4.32 -11.02
N PHE A 204 -5.69 4.88 -12.15
CA PHE A 204 -4.56 5.80 -12.16
C PHE A 204 -4.85 7.11 -11.40
N TYR A 205 -6.09 7.61 -11.48
CA TYR A 205 -6.50 8.76 -10.67
C TYR A 205 -6.43 8.47 -9.17
N VAL A 206 -6.99 7.33 -8.73
CA VAL A 206 -6.93 6.88 -7.33
C VAL A 206 -5.49 6.65 -6.87
N TRP A 207 -4.67 6.03 -7.71
CA TRP A 207 -3.27 5.78 -7.41
C TRP A 207 -2.47 7.07 -7.25
N ASN A 208 -2.69 8.03 -8.14
CA ASN A 208 -1.94 9.28 -8.17
C ASN A 208 -2.17 10.11 -6.90
N TRP A 209 -3.42 10.26 -6.45
CA TRP A 209 -3.68 11.12 -5.28
C TRP A 209 -3.11 10.56 -3.99
N LYS A 210 -3.11 9.23 -3.81
CA LYS A 210 -2.60 8.58 -2.59
C LYS A 210 -1.15 9.01 -2.32
N LEU A 211 -0.31 8.97 -3.34
CA LEU A 211 1.08 9.44 -3.25
C LEU A 211 1.16 10.97 -3.14
N MET A 212 0.41 11.71 -3.96
CA MET A 212 0.49 13.18 -4.00
C MET A 212 0.02 13.85 -2.71
N HIS A 213 -0.98 13.27 -2.03
CA HIS A 213 -1.38 13.72 -0.70
C HIS A 213 -0.22 13.60 0.28
N GLY A 214 0.44 12.45 0.31
CA GLY A 214 1.64 12.27 1.13
C GLY A 214 2.71 13.30 0.81
N LEU A 215 2.94 13.60 -0.46
CA LEU A 215 3.95 14.58 -0.88
C LEU A 215 3.49 16.05 -0.77
N CYS A 216 2.25 16.33 -0.38
CA CYS A 216 1.63 17.65 -0.45
C CYS A 216 1.86 18.31 -1.84
N ARG A 217 1.51 17.59 -2.91
CA ARG A 217 1.64 18.07 -4.29
C ARG A 217 0.30 18.12 -5.02
N ARG A 218 0.21 18.99 -6.01
CA ARG A 218 -0.95 19.06 -6.91
C ARG A 218 -1.04 17.83 -7.81
N LEU A 219 -2.27 17.45 -8.15
CA LEU A 219 -2.56 16.34 -9.04
C LEU A 219 -2.35 16.74 -10.50
N LEU A 220 -1.47 16.02 -11.20
CA LEU A 220 -1.36 16.09 -12.65
C LEU A 220 -2.39 15.21 -13.37
N ILE A 221 -2.66 14.01 -12.83
CA ILE A 221 -3.74 13.15 -13.30
C ILE A 221 -5.04 13.67 -12.67
N LYS A 222 -5.87 14.31 -13.50
CA LYS A 222 -7.16 14.90 -13.11
C LYS A 222 -8.28 13.86 -13.12
N LYS A 223 -9.40 14.22 -12.49
CA LYS A 223 -10.63 13.42 -12.50
C LYS A 223 -10.96 12.94 -13.93
N PRO A 224 -11.11 11.63 -14.16
CA PRO A 224 -11.43 11.11 -15.49
C PRO A 224 -12.77 11.61 -16.01
N ASN A 225 -12.82 11.99 -17.28
CA ASN A 225 -14.08 12.30 -17.97
C ASN A 225 -14.73 11.03 -18.53
N ARG A 226 -14.96 10.04 -17.66
CA ARG A 226 -15.59 8.77 -18.04
C ARG A 226 -16.48 8.27 -16.91
N SER A 227 -17.62 7.69 -17.29
CA SER A 227 -18.52 7.06 -16.33
C SER A 227 -17.83 5.93 -15.56
N LYS A 228 -18.22 5.77 -14.29
CA LYS A 228 -17.79 4.70 -13.39
C LYS A 228 -18.59 3.42 -13.70
N THR A 229 -18.13 2.67 -14.70
CA THR A 229 -18.92 1.57 -15.30
C THR A 229 -19.15 0.37 -14.38
N TRP A 230 -18.41 0.25 -13.27
CA TRP A 230 -18.57 -0.83 -12.30
C TRP A 230 -19.75 -0.66 -11.34
N HIS A 231 -20.44 0.48 -11.31
CA HIS A 231 -21.61 0.65 -10.44
C HIS A 231 -22.79 -0.24 -10.83
N ASP A 232 -22.89 -0.61 -12.10
CA ASP A 232 -23.96 -1.48 -12.57
C ASP A 232 -23.70 -2.95 -12.15
N GLU A 233 -24.51 -3.43 -11.20
CA GLU A 233 -24.48 -4.82 -10.71
C GLU A 233 -24.75 -5.85 -11.80
N ALA A 234 -25.67 -5.54 -12.71
CA ALA A 234 -26.10 -6.49 -13.73
C ALA A 234 -25.00 -6.77 -14.75
N THR A 235 -24.10 -5.81 -14.97
CA THR A 235 -23.06 -5.89 -16.00
C THR A 235 -21.64 -6.05 -15.44
N SER A 236 -21.42 -5.81 -14.14
CA SER A 236 -20.10 -5.92 -13.53
C SER A 236 -19.61 -7.37 -13.43
N PRO A 237 -18.46 -7.72 -14.05
CA PRO A 237 -17.87 -9.05 -13.91
C PRO A 237 -17.52 -9.41 -12.47
N LEU A 238 -17.26 -8.41 -11.60
CA LEU A 238 -16.86 -8.59 -10.21
C LEU A 238 -18.00 -9.07 -9.30
N CYS A 239 -19.25 -9.02 -9.78
CA CYS A 239 -20.40 -9.52 -9.04
C CYS A 239 -20.58 -11.04 -9.20
N LYS A 240 -19.84 -11.67 -10.12
CA LYS A 240 -19.97 -13.10 -10.42
C LYS A 240 -18.99 -13.92 -9.57
N LYS A 241 -19.48 -14.99 -8.93
CA LYS A 241 -18.70 -15.83 -7.99
C LYS A 241 -17.52 -16.57 -8.63
N ASP A 242 -17.62 -16.84 -9.93
CA ASP A 242 -16.59 -17.46 -10.77
C ASP A 242 -15.48 -16.48 -11.16
N ASN A 243 -15.66 -15.17 -10.92
CA ASN A 243 -14.62 -14.19 -11.15
C ASN A 243 -13.49 -14.36 -10.11
N PRO A 244 -12.21 -14.44 -10.52
CA PRO A 244 -11.09 -14.56 -9.60
C PRO A 244 -10.98 -13.40 -8.60
N ASP A 245 -11.48 -12.22 -8.95
CA ASP A 245 -11.49 -11.03 -8.09
C ASP A 245 -12.69 -10.99 -7.11
N TYR A 246 -13.62 -11.95 -7.19
CA TYR A 246 -14.77 -12.00 -6.27
C TYR A 246 -14.34 -12.35 -4.85
N TRP A 247 -13.38 -13.27 -4.73
CA TRP A 247 -12.84 -13.74 -3.46
C TRP A 247 -11.49 -13.10 -3.18
N TRP A 248 -11.32 -12.69 -1.92
CA TRP A 248 -10.06 -12.27 -1.36
C TRP A 248 -9.60 -13.29 -0.33
N PHE A 249 -8.30 -13.53 -0.29
CA PHE A 249 -7.67 -14.46 0.65
C PHE A 249 -6.73 -13.67 1.55
N PRO A 250 -6.84 -13.80 2.89
CA PRO A 250 -5.98 -13.11 3.86
C PRO A 250 -4.54 -13.61 3.88
N TYR A 251 -3.91 -13.84 2.74
CA TYR A 251 -2.56 -14.37 2.66
C TYR A 251 -1.52 -13.35 3.18
N PRO A 252 -0.49 -13.77 3.94
CA PRO A 252 -0.16 -15.15 4.33
C PRO A 252 -0.84 -15.61 5.65
N VAL A 253 -1.71 -14.80 6.25
CA VAL A 253 -2.34 -15.06 7.55
C VAL A 253 -3.36 -16.21 7.48
N SER A 254 -4.18 -16.25 6.43
CA SER A 254 -5.19 -17.27 6.24
C SER A 254 -5.45 -17.55 4.76
N VAL A 255 -5.90 -18.76 4.46
CA VAL A 255 -6.35 -19.20 3.14
C VAL A 255 -7.87 -19.36 3.07
N VAL A 256 -8.60 -18.95 4.10
CA VAL A 256 -10.07 -18.95 4.11
C VAL A 256 -10.58 -17.79 3.25
N PRO A 257 -11.39 -18.04 2.20
CA PRO A 257 -11.88 -16.98 1.33
C PRO A 257 -12.85 -16.06 2.05
N GLN A 258 -12.75 -14.77 1.76
CA GLN A 258 -13.71 -13.74 2.15
C GLN A 258 -14.13 -12.94 0.91
N LYS A 259 -15.29 -12.30 0.94
CA LYS A 259 -15.71 -11.47 -0.21
C LYS A 259 -14.74 -10.28 -0.35
N SER A 260 -14.22 -10.05 -1.55
CA SER A 260 -13.20 -9.00 -1.77
C SER A 260 -13.72 -7.57 -1.63
N LEU A 261 -15.03 -7.38 -1.85
CA LEU A 261 -15.67 -6.06 -1.91
C LEU A 261 -14.94 -5.07 -2.85
N LYS A 262 -14.19 -5.58 -3.83
CA LYS A 262 -13.28 -4.79 -4.69
C LYS A 262 -13.99 -3.62 -5.34
N ARG A 263 -15.22 -3.84 -5.80
CA ARG A 263 -16.06 -2.83 -6.44
C ARG A 263 -16.52 -1.75 -5.47
N GLU A 264 -17.04 -2.15 -4.31
CA GLU A 264 -17.56 -1.25 -3.29
C GLU A 264 -16.43 -0.38 -2.72
N ILE A 265 -15.28 -0.99 -2.45
CA ILE A 265 -14.07 -0.30 -1.99
C ILE A 265 -13.58 0.68 -3.05
N PHE A 266 -13.45 0.24 -4.31
CA PHE A 266 -12.98 1.11 -5.39
C PHE A 266 -13.91 2.30 -5.65
N ALA A 267 -15.22 2.09 -5.54
CA ALA A 267 -16.19 3.19 -5.58
C ALA A 267 -15.98 4.20 -4.45
N ALA A 268 -15.78 3.72 -3.21
CA ALA A 268 -15.49 4.57 -2.06
C ALA A 268 -14.16 5.33 -2.23
N GLU A 269 -13.12 4.68 -2.75
CA GLU A 269 -11.83 5.30 -3.07
C GLU A 269 -11.95 6.39 -4.14
N CYS A 270 -12.71 6.15 -5.21
CA CYS A 270 -12.96 7.17 -6.23
C CYS A 270 -13.67 8.40 -5.65
N ASN A 271 -14.65 8.19 -4.77
CA ASN A 271 -15.37 9.30 -4.14
C ASN A 271 -14.44 10.09 -3.20
N LEU A 272 -13.61 9.41 -2.42
CA LEU A 272 -12.60 10.08 -1.58
C LEU A 272 -11.55 10.81 -2.40
N ALA A 273 -11.13 10.24 -3.54
CA ALA A 273 -10.18 10.88 -4.46
C ALA A 273 -10.69 12.24 -4.96
N GLU A 274 -11.97 12.34 -5.30
CA GLU A 274 -12.60 13.59 -5.75
C GLU A 274 -12.65 14.66 -4.65
N ILE A 275 -12.84 14.26 -3.39
CA ILE A 275 -12.75 15.17 -2.24
C ILE A 275 -11.29 15.57 -2.01
N THR A 276 -10.36 14.60 -2.14
CA THR A 276 -8.93 14.83 -1.92
C THR A 276 -8.33 15.78 -2.95
N GLU A 277 -8.77 15.71 -4.20
CA GLU A 277 -8.39 16.70 -5.22
C GLU A 277 -8.75 18.13 -4.78
N GLN A 278 -9.97 18.34 -4.27
CA GLN A 278 -10.38 19.64 -3.74
C GLN A 278 -9.55 20.07 -2.52
N VAL A 279 -9.19 19.13 -1.64
CA VAL A 279 -8.31 19.40 -0.49
C VAL A 279 -6.91 19.80 -0.94
N LEU A 280 -6.34 19.15 -1.96
CA LEU A 280 -5.01 19.49 -2.48
C LEU A 280 -5.00 20.83 -3.21
N GLU A 281 -6.07 21.15 -3.94
CA GLU A 281 -6.24 22.47 -4.55
C GLU A 281 -6.39 23.58 -3.50
N PHE A 282 -7.05 23.28 -2.38
CA PHE A 282 -7.13 24.17 -1.22
C PHE A 282 -5.77 24.35 -0.54
N LEU A 283 -5.07 23.26 -0.22
CA LEU A 283 -3.79 23.30 0.50
C LEU A 283 -2.66 23.94 -0.29
N ILE A 284 -2.72 23.83 -1.62
CA ILE A 284 -1.69 24.30 -2.53
C ILE A 284 -2.39 25.21 -3.56
N PRO A 285 -2.75 26.45 -3.21
CA PRO A 285 -3.38 27.37 -4.13
C PRO A 285 -2.47 27.72 -5.32
N LEU A 286 -3.05 28.24 -6.40
CA LEU A 286 -2.26 28.87 -7.48
C LEU A 286 -1.67 30.19 -6.96
N GLU A 287 -0.75 30.82 -7.69
CA GLU A 287 -0.12 32.09 -7.28
C GLU A 287 -1.14 33.16 -6.85
N ASP A 288 -2.29 33.23 -7.52
CA ASP A 288 -3.37 34.18 -7.20
C ASP A 288 -4.45 33.61 -6.25
N GLY A 289 -4.25 32.39 -5.73
CA GLY A 289 -5.22 31.71 -4.88
C GLY A 289 -5.14 32.14 -3.41
N ILE A 290 -6.25 31.96 -2.69
CA ILE A 290 -6.32 32.30 -1.27
C ILE A 290 -5.51 31.28 -0.47
N ALA A 291 -4.55 31.75 0.32
CA ALA A 291 -3.77 30.91 1.23
C ALA A 291 -4.69 30.14 2.21
N PRO A 292 -4.41 28.85 2.52
CA PRO A 292 -5.27 28.02 3.38
C PRO A 292 -5.63 28.71 4.71
N ARG A 293 -4.64 29.32 5.37
CA ARG A 293 -4.80 30.03 6.65
C ARG A 293 -5.85 31.15 6.61
N ARG A 294 -6.11 31.73 5.44
CA ARG A 294 -7.07 32.84 5.25
C ARG A 294 -8.44 32.35 4.76
N ASN A 295 -8.63 31.05 4.58
CA ASN A 295 -9.86 30.48 4.03
C ASN A 295 -10.41 29.37 4.94
N ILE A 296 -10.78 29.77 6.15
CA ILE A 296 -11.31 28.89 7.21
C ILE A 296 -12.63 28.25 6.78
N GLU A 297 -13.52 29.02 6.15
CA GLU A 297 -14.82 28.54 5.67
C GLU A 297 -14.66 27.34 4.72
N ARG A 298 -13.73 27.41 3.76
CA ARG A 298 -13.44 26.30 2.86
C ARG A 298 -12.89 25.08 3.59
N ALA A 299 -12.06 25.27 4.61
CA ALA A 299 -11.56 24.16 5.42
C ALA A 299 -12.69 23.44 6.18
N ILE A 300 -13.65 24.20 6.73
CA ILE A 300 -14.83 23.64 7.42
C ILE A 300 -15.72 22.89 6.43
N GLU A 301 -15.96 23.45 5.24
CA GLU A 301 -16.74 22.80 4.18
C GLU A 301 -16.11 21.46 3.76
N LEU A 302 -14.79 21.45 3.54
CA LEU A 302 -14.06 20.24 3.16
C LEU A 302 -14.02 19.21 4.30
N TYR A 303 -13.87 19.65 5.54
CA TYR A 303 -14.00 18.79 6.71
C TYR A 303 -15.36 18.09 6.75
N ALA A 304 -16.44 18.85 6.60
CA ALA A 304 -17.80 18.32 6.57
C ALA A 304 -17.98 17.29 5.46
N LYS A 305 -17.47 17.55 4.25
CA LYS A 305 -17.53 16.59 3.12
C LYS A 305 -16.83 15.27 3.43
N ILE A 306 -15.64 15.29 4.05
CA ILE A 306 -14.93 14.05 4.40
C ILE A 306 -15.71 13.28 5.47
N VAL A 307 -16.24 13.99 6.47
CA VAL A 307 -17.02 13.38 7.56
C VAL A 307 -18.33 12.77 7.02
N GLU A 308 -19.07 13.50 6.19
CA GLU A 308 -20.28 13.01 5.53
C GLU A 308 -19.97 11.80 4.64
N TRP A 309 -18.87 11.85 3.88
CA TRP A 309 -18.42 10.70 3.10
C TRP A 309 -18.19 9.47 3.98
N LYS A 310 -17.54 9.60 5.15
CA LYS A 310 -17.35 8.47 6.09
C LYS A 310 -18.68 7.88 6.55
N PHE A 311 -19.67 8.72 6.87
CA PHE A 311 -21.00 8.27 7.29
C PHE A 311 -21.83 7.68 6.15
N SER A 312 -21.56 8.07 4.90
CA SER A 312 -22.24 7.56 3.71
C SER A 312 -21.79 6.16 3.28
N LEU A 313 -20.72 5.63 3.88
CA LEU A 313 -20.18 4.33 3.50
C LEU A 313 -21.19 3.20 3.79
N PRO A 314 -21.29 2.21 2.88
CA PRO A 314 -22.08 1.00 3.12
C PRO A 314 -21.67 0.33 4.44
N GLU A 315 -22.62 -0.31 5.12
CA GLU A 315 -22.40 -0.94 6.43
C GLU A 315 -21.13 -1.79 6.52
N ARG A 316 -20.86 -2.60 5.48
CA ARG A 316 -19.67 -3.48 5.41
C ARG A 316 -18.34 -2.74 5.28
N LEU A 317 -18.37 -1.46 4.89
CA LEU A 317 -17.19 -0.61 4.74
C LEU A 317 -17.04 0.39 5.88
N LYS A 318 -17.99 0.46 6.83
CA LYS A 318 -17.84 1.31 8.02
C LYS A 318 -16.69 0.84 8.90
N VAL A 319 -16.12 1.76 9.67
CA VAL A 319 -14.87 1.53 10.42
C VAL A 319 -15.01 0.37 11.42
N GLU A 320 -16.17 0.27 12.08
CA GLU A 320 -16.53 -0.78 13.02
C GLU A 320 -16.58 -2.19 12.41
N ASN A 321 -16.84 -2.28 11.10
CA ASN A 321 -16.98 -3.54 10.37
C ASN A 321 -15.80 -3.81 9.43
N ALA A 322 -14.80 -2.91 9.40
CA ALA A 322 -13.69 -2.97 8.46
C ALA A 322 -12.73 -4.10 8.83
N VAL A 323 -12.83 -5.22 8.10
CA VAL A 323 -11.91 -6.36 8.25
C VAL A 323 -10.91 -6.48 7.11
N LEU A 324 -11.24 -5.97 5.92
CA LEU A 324 -10.36 -6.05 4.75
C LEU A 324 -9.24 -5.01 4.83
N PRO A 325 -7.97 -5.35 4.53
CA PRO A 325 -6.84 -4.42 4.55
C PRO A 325 -7.12 -3.09 3.84
N ALA A 326 -7.72 -3.16 2.65
CA ALA A 326 -8.01 -1.97 1.87
C ALA A 326 -9.11 -1.09 2.46
N THR A 327 -10.10 -1.66 3.14
CA THR A 327 -11.10 -0.87 3.88
C THR A 327 -10.48 -0.19 5.09
N ILE A 328 -9.57 -0.87 5.78
CA ILE A 328 -8.84 -0.30 6.93
C ILE A 328 -7.95 0.87 6.45
N VAL A 329 -7.19 0.67 5.37
CA VAL A 329 -6.36 1.72 4.74
C VAL A 329 -7.20 2.86 4.18
N LEU A 330 -8.42 2.59 3.70
CA LEU A 330 -9.35 3.62 3.25
C LEU A 330 -9.69 4.61 4.38
N HIS A 331 -10.04 4.10 5.58
CA HIS A 331 -10.29 4.93 6.76
C HIS A 331 -9.05 5.66 7.22
N LEU A 332 -7.92 4.95 7.29
CA LEU A 332 -6.61 5.54 7.59
C LEU A 332 -6.36 6.77 6.72
N THR A 333 -6.62 6.65 5.42
CA THR A 333 -6.32 7.73 4.48
C THR A 333 -7.23 8.93 4.67
N ALA A 334 -8.51 8.73 4.97
CA ALA A 334 -9.43 9.83 5.27
C ALA A 334 -8.99 10.65 6.50
N GLU A 335 -8.54 9.98 7.56
CA GLU A 335 -8.00 10.66 8.74
C GLU A 335 -6.74 11.48 8.40
N LEU A 336 -5.82 10.92 7.61
CA LEU A 336 -4.59 11.64 7.21
C LEU A 336 -4.89 12.88 6.37
N ILE A 337 -5.90 12.83 5.49
CA ILE A 337 -6.34 13.99 4.71
C ILE A 337 -6.82 15.10 5.64
N ILE A 338 -7.61 14.76 6.67
CA ILE A 338 -8.09 15.73 7.66
C ILE A 338 -6.92 16.35 8.43
N ILE A 339 -5.95 15.55 8.90
CA ILE A 339 -4.76 16.05 9.60
C ILE A 339 -3.99 17.06 8.72
N SER A 340 -3.78 16.73 7.44
CA SER A 340 -3.10 17.62 6.49
C SER A 340 -3.89 18.91 6.24
N MET A 341 -5.22 18.81 6.11
CA MET A 341 -6.11 19.94 5.88
C MET A 341 -6.18 20.90 7.07
N LEU A 342 -6.12 20.40 8.31
CA LEU A 342 -6.16 21.22 9.52
C LEU A 342 -4.80 21.83 9.89
N ARG A 343 -3.69 21.25 9.42
CA ARG A 343 -2.31 21.69 9.71
C ARG A 343 -2.07 23.20 9.53
N PRO A 344 -2.57 23.88 8.48
CA PRO A 344 -2.36 25.31 8.32
C PRO A 344 -2.84 26.13 9.51
N PHE A 345 -3.81 25.64 10.28
CA PHE A 345 -4.50 26.38 11.35
C PHE A 345 -3.95 26.10 12.75
N ASN A 346 -2.77 25.49 12.88
CA ASN A 346 -2.18 25.14 14.18
C ASN A 346 -2.01 26.31 15.17
N GLY A 347 -1.99 27.55 14.69
CA GLY A 347 -1.86 28.75 15.53
C GLY A 347 -3.17 29.45 15.84
N LEU A 348 -4.32 28.94 15.37
CA LEU A 348 -5.63 29.55 15.61
C LEU A 348 -6.31 28.90 16.82
N SER A 349 -6.99 29.71 17.63
CA SER A 349 -7.86 29.23 18.69
C SER A 349 -9.18 28.69 18.14
N LYS A 350 -9.95 28.02 19.00
CA LYS A 350 -11.32 27.60 18.69
C LYS A 350 -12.21 28.79 18.29
N GLU A 351 -12.07 29.92 18.93
CA GLU A 351 -12.86 31.13 18.67
C GLU A 351 -12.55 31.72 17.29
N GLU A 352 -11.28 31.65 16.86
CA GLU A 352 -10.85 32.12 15.54
C GLU A 352 -11.24 31.15 14.42
N PHE A 353 -11.12 29.84 14.66
CA PHE A 353 -11.45 28.82 13.67
C PHE A 353 -12.97 28.58 13.56
N GLY A 354 -13.69 28.68 14.68
CA GLY A 354 -15.16 28.59 14.75
C GLY A 354 -15.67 27.29 15.40
N PRO A 355 -16.00 26.25 14.62
CA PRO A 355 -16.80 25.12 15.11
C PRO A 355 -16.05 24.21 16.09
N PHE A 356 -14.73 24.16 16.01
CA PHE A 356 -13.87 23.32 16.84
C PHE A 356 -12.44 23.87 16.90
N ASP A 357 -11.65 23.37 17.85
CA ASP A 357 -10.22 23.67 17.93
C ASP A 357 -9.45 22.81 16.90
N PRO A 358 -8.75 23.40 15.92
CA PRO A 358 -8.11 22.65 14.84
C PRO A 358 -6.96 21.76 15.33
N VAL A 359 -6.25 22.15 16.39
CA VAL A 359 -5.13 21.39 16.94
C VAL A 359 -5.63 20.14 17.64
N THR A 360 -6.51 20.31 18.62
CA THR A 360 -7.12 19.25 19.40
C THR A 360 -7.87 18.26 18.50
N THR A 361 -8.61 18.77 17.51
CA THR A 361 -9.30 17.94 16.53
C THR A 361 -8.31 17.11 15.72
N SER A 362 -7.21 17.72 15.25
CA SER A 362 -6.16 16.99 14.54
C SER A 362 -5.47 15.93 15.41
N TYR A 363 -5.34 16.13 16.72
CA TYR A 363 -4.86 15.10 17.63
C TYR A 363 -5.83 13.93 17.81
N ALA A 364 -7.14 14.22 17.88
CA ALA A 364 -8.15 13.17 17.89
C ALA A 364 -8.06 12.32 16.62
N HIS A 365 -7.86 12.93 15.45
CA HIS A 365 -7.63 12.19 14.20
C HIS A 365 -6.32 11.39 14.22
N ALA A 366 -5.23 11.91 14.79
CA ALA A 366 -4.00 11.14 14.95
C ALA A 366 -4.20 9.91 15.87
N SER A 367 -4.97 10.06 16.94
CA SER A 367 -5.34 8.96 17.84
C SER A 367 -6.20 7.91 17.13
N ASN A 368 -7.13 8.34 16.26
CA ASN A 368 -7.93 7.46 15.42
C ASN A 368 -7.06 6.70 14.41
N VAL A 369 -6.11 7.37 13.74
CA VAL A 369 -5.15 6.74 12.82
C VAL A 369 -4.40 5.62 13.53
N ILE A 370 -3.89 5.88 14.73
CA ILE A 370 -3.21 4.86 15.53
C ILE A 370 -4.18 3.73 15.89
N SER A 371 -5.41 4.00 16.32
CA SER A 371 -6.38 2.94 16.60
C SER A 371 -6.66 2.05 15.38
N VAL A 372 -6.75 2.65 14.18
CA VAL A 372 -6.91 1.93 12.91
C VAL A 372 -5.68 1.08 12.56
N ILE A 373 -4.46 1.59 12.79
CA ILE A 373 -3.21 0.82 12.61
C ILE A 373 -3.17 -0.37 13.58
N TRP A 374 -3.60 -0.19 14.83
CA TRP A 374 -3.64 -1.26 15.82
C TRP A 374 -4.70 -2.30 15.52
N HIS A 375 -5.86 -1.88 14.98
CA HIS A 375 -6.86 -2.79 14.45
C HIS A 375 -6.31 -3.61 13.27
N PHE A 376 -5.57 -2.97 12.35
CA PHE A 376 -4.85 -3.69 11.29
C PHE A 376 -3.89 -4.71 11.87
N ARG A 377 -3.06 -4.31 12.84
CA ARG A 377 -2.06 -5.16 13.50
C ARG A 377 -2.69 -6.34 14.26
N ALA A 378 -3.92 -6.20 14.74
CA ALA A 378 -4.65 -7.29 15.39
C ALA A 378 -5.12 -8.36 14.40
N LEU A 379 -5.39 -7.98 13.15
CA LEU A 379 -5.87 -8.88 12.09
C LEU A 379 -4.74 -9.38 11.17
N TYR A 380 -3.68 -8.60 11.03
CA TYR A 380 -2.62 -8.75 10.05
C TYR A 380 -1.25 -8.36 10.62
N THR A 381 -0.20 -8.55 9.84
CA THR A 381 1.15 -8.10 10.19
C THR A 381 1.48 -6.76 9.55
N LEU A 382 1.96 -5.80 10.34
CA LEU A 382 2.45 -4.52 9.83
C LEU A 382 3.63 -4.70 8.86
N ARG A 383 4.45 -5.75 9.07
CA ARG A 383 5.66 -6.06 8.29
C ARG A 383 5.41 -6.28 6.79
N ASN A 384 4.16 -6.46 6.38
CA ASN A 384 3.78 -6.64 4.99
C ASN A 384 3.04 -5.44 4.39
N GLU A 385 2.85 -4.34 5.13
CA GLU A 385 2.05 -3.19 4.68
C GLU A 385 2.82 -1.88 4.88
N HIS A 386 3.67 -1.54 3.91
CA HIS A 386 4.53 -0.36 3.93
C HIS A 386 3.73 0.96 4.03
N TRP A 387 2.46 0.97 3.64
CA TRP A 387 1.61 2.16 3.68
C TRP A 387 1.42 2.71 5.10
N MET A 388 1.57 1.86 6.12
CA MET A 388 1.48 2.26 7.53
C MET A 388 2.65 3.13 7.99
N ILE A 389 3.78 3.15 7.25
CA ILE A 389 4.96 3.97 7.58
C ILE A 389 4.58 5.45 7.55
N GLN A 390 3.95 5.90 6.46
CA GLN A 390 3.54 7.29 6.31
C GLN A 390 2.58 7.69 7.43
N ALA A 391 1.56 6.88 7.68
CA ALA A 391 0.54 7.16 8.68
C ALA A 391 1.12 7.26 10.10
N SER A 392 2.00 6.32 10.46
CA SER A 392 2.68 6.33 11.76
C SER A 392 3.62 7.53 11.89
N SER A 393 4.33 7.89 10.81
CA SER A 393 5.18 9.09 10.77
C SER A 393 4.38 10.36 11.02
N VAL A 394 3.24 10.51 10.31
CA VAL A 394 2.35 11.67 10.47
C VAL A 394 1.89 11.79 11.91
N CYS A 395 1.46 10.69 12.54
CA CYS A 395 0.99 10.71 13.92
C CYS A 395 2.10 11.07 14.90
N ALA A 396 3.26 10.41 14.78
CA ALA A 396 4.40 10.66 15.67
C ALA A 396 4.81 12.13 15.65
N PHE A 397 5.01 12.72 14.46
CA PHE A 397 5.36 14.14 14.37
C PHE A 397 4.22 15.07 14.78
N ARG A 398 2.96 14.70 14.48
CA ARG A 398 1.82 15.56 14.76
C ARG A 398 1.69 15.86 16.24
N VAL A 399 1.80 14.83 17.09
CA VAL A 399 1.56 14.93 18.53
C VAL A 399 2.83 15.24 19.33
N LEU A 400 4.00 15.26 18.68
CA LEU A 400 5.31 15.29 19.31
C LEU A 400 5.51 16.41 20.34
N LEU A 401 5.00 17.62 20.08
CA LEU A 401 5.21 18.75 20.99
C LEU A 401 4.36 18.68 22.27
N ASP A 402 3.32 17.86 22.29
CA ASP A 402 2.36 17.77 23.41
C ASP A 402 2.48 16.46 24.21
N ILE A 403 3.52 15.66 23.95
CA ILE A 403 3.71 14.38 24.66
C ILE A 403 4.04 14.56 26.15
N GLU A 404 4.64 15.69 26.55
CA GLU A 404 4.98 15.96 27.96
C GLU A 404 3.76 16.39 28.78
N SER A 405 2.81 17.07 28.13
CA SER A 405 1.65 17.69 28.78
C SER A 405 0.38 16.85 28.68
N ASN A 406 0.30 15.91 27.73
CA ASN A 406 -0.91 15.17 27.42
C ASN A 406 -0.66 13.64 27.31
N PRO A 407 -1.16 12.85 28.28
CA PRO A 407 -1.02 11.38 28.27
C PRO A 407 -1.59 10.67 27.04
N ILE A 408 -2.66 11.20 26.43
CA ILE A 408 -3.27 10.62 25.22
C ILE A 408 -2.31 10.81 24.02
N GLN A 409 -1.66 11.97 23.94
CA GLN A 409 -0.67 12.25 22.89
C GLN A 409 0.60 11.46 23.09
N LEU A 410 1.04 11.28 24.34
CA LEU A 410 2.13 10.38 24.65
C LEU A 410 1.81 8.95 24.22
N GLU A 411 0.62 8.42 24.52
CA GLU A 411 0.21 7.08 24.10
C GLU A 411 0.19 6.96 22.58
N THR A 412 -0.38 7.95 21.88
CA THR A 412 -0.40 8.02 20.41
C THR A 412 1.02 8.01 19.84
N PHE A 413 1.94 8.76 20.44
CA PHE A 413 3.35 8.81 20.06
C PHE A 413 4.05 7.46 20.26
N VAL A 414 3.94 6.86 21.45
CA VAL A 414 4.53 5.55 21.78
C VAL A 414 4.08 4.50 20.77
N LYS A 415 2.77 4.42 20.53
CA LYS A 415 2.16 3.48 19.59
C LYS A 415 2.61 3.72 18.14
N ALA A 416 2.81 4.97 17.74
CA ALA A 416 3.35 5.31 16.42
C ALA A 416 4.81 4.85 16.27
N CYS A 417 5.65 5.11 17.27
CA CYS A 417 7.05 4.65 17.31
C CYS A 417 7.14 3.12 17.31
N GLN A 418 6.27 2.44 18.06
CA GLN A 418 6.20 0.98 18.07
C GLN A 418 5.83 0.42 16.68
N ALA A 419 4.81 0.99 16.03
CA ALA A 419 4.43 0.58 14.68
C ALA A 419 5.59 0.78 13.69
N LEU A 420 6.29 1.92 13.76
CA LEU A 420 7.48 2.19 12.94
C LEU A 420 8.62 1.21 13.21
N ALA A 421 8.86 0.83 14.46
CA ALA A 421 9.89 -0.13 14.82
C ALA A 421 9.61 -1.51 14.21
N GLU A 422 8.36 -1.99 14.32
CA GLU A 422 7.92 -3.25 13.70
C GLU A 422 8.01 -3.20 12.16
N LEU A 423 7.61 -2.07 11.55
CA LEU A 423 7.75 -1.84 10.11
C LEU A 423 9.22 -1.82 9.68
N GLY A 424 10.10 -1.27 10.52
CA GLY A 424 11.55 -1.18 10.28
C GLY A 424 12.24 -2.53 10.15
N GLU A 425 11.64 -3.62 10.65
CA GLU A 425 12.16 -4.97 10.42
C GLU A 425 12.07 -5.42 8.96
N SER A 426 11.18 -4.82 8.16
CA SER A 426 10.93 -5.24 6.77
C SER A 426 11.09 -4.12 5.75
N PHE A 427 11.10 -2.85 6.19
CA PHE A 427 11.17 -1.69 5.32
C PHE A 427 12.25 -0.71 5.83
N PRO A 428 13.36 -0.51 5.10
CA PRO A 428 14.44 0.37 5.52
C PRO A 428 13.99 1.82 5.77
N VAL A 429 13.00 2.29 5.01
CA VAL A 429 12.44 3.64 5.13
C VAL A 429 11.93 3.92 6.54
N ALA A 430 11.30 2.95 7.21
CA ALA A 430 10.78 3.14 8.56
C ALA A 430 11.90 3.40 9.59
N LYS A 431 13.06 2.76 9.43
CA LYS A 431 14.24 3.03 10.26
C LYS A 431 14.72 4.47 10.10
N GLY A 432 14.77 4.96 8.85
CA GLY A 432 15.09 6.35 8.55
C GLY A 432 14.13 7.34 9.22
N VAL A 433 12.83 7.02 9.27
CA VAL A 433 11.84 7.85 9.98
C VAL A 433 12.11 7.89 11.49
N ILE A 434 12.42 6.75 12.12
CA ILE A 434 12.74 6.71 13.55
C ILE A 434 13.92 7.62 13.87
N LEU A 435 15.00 7.55 13.08
CA LEU A 435 16.16 8.43 13.24
C LEU A 435 15.80 9.92 13.10
N SER A 436 14.91 10.26 12.17
CA SER A 436 14.40 11.63 12.04
C SER A 436 13.60 12.08 13.27
N ILE A 437 12.76 11.21 13.84
CA ILE A 437 12.02 11.49 15.08
C ILE A 437 13.01 11.72 16.23
N GLU A 438 13.99 10.84 16.42
CA GLU A 438 15.03 10.99 17.44
C GLU A 438 15.79 12.30 17.32
N SER A 439 16.14 12.70 16.09
CA SER A 439 16.82 13.96 15.82
C SER A 439 15.98 15.16 16.26
N VAL A 440 14.67 15.15 15.96
CA VAL A 440 13.75 16.23 16.38
C VAL A 440 13.57 16.25 17.89
N VAL A 441 13.41 15.08 18.53
CA VAL A 441 13.33 14.96 20.00
C VAL A 441 14.56 15.60 20.65
N LYS A 442 15.77 15.24 20.19
CA LYS A 442 17.04 15.80 20.71
C LYS A 442 17.13 17.30 20.48
N LYS A 443 16.77 17.77 19.28
CA LYS A 443 16.80 19.20 18.92
C LYS A 443 15.83 20.03 19.75
N LYS A 444 14.63 19.52 20.00
CA LYS A 444 13.58 20.18 20.79
C LYS A 444 13.73 19.95 22.30
N ARG A 445 14.69 19.11 22.72
CA ARG A 445 14.98 18.77 24.13
C ARG A 445 13.77 18.20 24.87
N LEU A 446 12.96 17.42 24.17
CA LEU A 446 11.76 16.79 24.74
C LEU A 446 12.14 15.62 25.63
N GLN A 447 11.47 15.49 26.77
CA GLN A 447 11.57 14.33 27.66
C GLN A 447 10.69 13.21 27.12
N VAL A 448 11.33 12.19 26.56
CA VAL A 448 10.64 10.98 26.07
C VAL A 448 10.72 9.90 27.14
N PRO A 449 9.58 9.40 27.66
CA PRO A 449 9.57 8.32 28.64
C PRO A 449 10.24 7.04 28.12
N SER A 450 10.73 6.20 29.04
CA SER A 450 11.45 4.96 28.70
C SER A 450 10.67 4.03 27.77
N CYS A 451 9.34 3.98 27.91
CA CYS A 451 8.46 3.16 27.06
C CYS A 451 8.46 3.60 25.59
N ALA A 452 8.64 4.88 25.29
CA ALA A 452 8.82 5.36 23.93
C ALA A 452 10.29 5.24 23.48
N GLN A 453 11.23 5.47 24.40
CA GLN A 453 12.66 5.40 24.12
C GLN A 453 13.12 4.02 23.65
N GLU A 454 12.54 2.95 24.21
CA GLU A 454 12.80 1.57 23.78
C GLU A 454 12.57 1.38 22.27
N HIS A 455 11.47 1.93 21.73
CA HIS A 455 11.15 1.81 20.31
C HIS A 455 11.99 2.73 19.42
N LEU A 456 12.55 3.81 19.96
CA LEU A 456 13.43 4.71 19.23
C LEU A 456 14.87 4.16 19.12
N SER A 457 15.37 3.54 20.19
CA SER A 457 16.79 3.15 20.31
C SER A 457 17.13 1.72 19.86
N ASN A 458 16.14 0.84 19.65
CA ASN A 458 16.34 -0.57 19.27
C ASN A 458 16.79 -0.82 17.80
N GLN A 459 17.44 0.13 17.13
CA GLN A 459 17.82 0.00 15.70
C GLN A 459 19.32 0.14 15.44
N VAL A 460 20.16 0.33 16.48
CA VAL A 460 21.62 0.32 16.36
C VAL A 460 22.13 -1.08 16.70
N GLU A 461 22.08 -2.00 15.74
CA GLU A 461 23.02 -3.12 15.74
C GLU A 461 24.32 -2.66 15.08
N ASP A 462 25.43 -2.88 15.79
CA ASP A 462 26.79 -2.53 15.43
C ASP A 462 27.14 -2.86 13.97
N LYS A 463 27.43 -1.81 13.19
CA LYS A 463 28.46 -1.88 12.15
C LYS A 463 29.50 -0.82 12.46
N GLU A 464 30.57 -1.26 13.13
CA GLU A 464 31.83 -0.52 13.20
C GLU A 464 32.33 -0.15 11.79
N ASP A 465 32.92 1.04 11.72
CA ASP A 465 33.71 1.59 10.62
C ASP A 465 33.03 1.82 9.27
N GLY A 466 32.24 2.90 9.23
CA GLY A 466 32.03 3.71 8.04
C GLY A 466 31.72 5.14 8.48
N VAL A 467 32.57 6.10 8.12
CA VAL A 467 32.40 7.53 8.42
C VAL A 467 30.96 7.96 8.08
N ILE A 468 30.15 8.19 9.12
CA ILE A 468 28.82 8.78 8.95
C ILE A 468 29.06 10.24 8.62
N GLU A 469 29.06 10.56 7.33
CA GLU A 469 29.07 11.93 6.86
C GLU A 469 27.83 12.65 7.40
N SER A 470 28.07 13.54 8.36
CA SER A 470 27.05 14.35 9.03
C SER A 470 26.35 15.25 8.03
N THR A 471 25.27 14.77 7.43
CA THR A 471 24.42 15.60 6.57
C THR A 471 23.54 16.48 7.44
N VAL A 472 23.89 17.77 7.55
CA VAL A 472 23.11 18.76 8.29
C VAL A 472 21.83 19.10 7.51
N VAL A 473 20.69 18.70 8.06
CA VAL A 473 19.35 18.98 7.52
C VAL A 473 18.83 20.33 8.04
N LYS A 474 18.65 21.32 7.15
CA LYS A 474 17.93 22.57 7.44
C LYS A 474 16.61 22.62 6.67
N VAL A 475 15.52 22.95 7.38
CA VAL A 475 14.14 23.07 6.86
C VAL A 475 13.76 24.54 6.83
N ILE A 476 13.51 25.09 5.64
CA ILE A 476 12.86 26.40 5.44
C ILE A 476 12.00 26.29 4.16
N ASP A 477 10.73 26.72 4.24
CA ASP A 477 9.76 26.83 3.14
C ASP A 477 9.58 25.60 2.22
N HIS A 478 8.97 24.55 2.77
CA HIS A 478 8.44 23.39 2.03
C HIS A 478 9.41 22.72 1.03
N SER A 479 10.72 22.88 1.22
CA SER A 479 11.79 22.17 0.51
C SER A 479 13.01 22.03 1.42
N VAL A 480 13.74 20.91 1.31
CA VAL A 480 15.01 20.67 2.01
C VAL A 480 16.06 20.27 0.98
N VAL A 481 17.14 21.05 0.89
CA VAL A 481 18.35 20.75 0.10
C VAL A 481 19.47 20.33 1.06
N ALA A 482 20.19 19.26 0.75
CA ALA A 482 21.52 18.99 1.30
C ALA A 482 22.56 19.62 0.35
N LYS A 483 23.48 20.45 0.87
CA LYS A 483 24.64 20.97 0.12
C LYS A 483 25.92 20.48 0.78
N GLU A 484 26.82 19.91 -0.01
CA GLU A 484 28.25 19.94 0.28
C GLU A 484 28.77 21.39 0.09
N ALA A 485 29.76 21.75 0.90
CA ALA A 485 30.37 23.06 0.84
C ALA A 485 31.27 23.18 -0.40
N ALA A 486 30.71 23.61 -1.53
CA ALA A 486 31.26 24.62 -2.45
C ALA A 486 30.59 24.58 -3.85
N LEU A 487 30.47 25.79 -4.42
CA LEU A 487 30.17 26.16 -5.81
C LEU A 487 28.71 26.10 -6.28
N GLU A 488 28.36 27.19 -6.95
CA GLU A 488 27.02 27.61 -7.41
C GLU A 488 26.58 26.84 -8.66
N TYR A 489 25.44 26.15 -8.61
CA TYR A 489 24.39 26.17 -9.65
C TYR A 489 23.12 25.42 -9.19
N TYR A 490 22.01 25.71 -9.86
CA TYR A 490 20.64 25.21 -9.67
C TYR A 490 20.49 23.67 -9.63
N ALA A 491 19.75 23.15 -8.64
CA ALA A 491 18.74 22.07 -8.72
C ALA A 491 18.20 21.71 -7.31
N GLY A 492 16.88 21.71 -7.13
CA GLY A 492 16.22 21.38 -5.86
C GLY A 492 16.08 19.86 -5.65
N HIS A 493 16.35 19.37 -4.44
CA HIS A 493 16.32 17.93 -4.13
C HIS A 493 15.10 17.53 -3.27
N LEU A 494 14.48 16.40 -3.66
CA LEU A 494 13.24 15.82 -3.16
C LEU A 494 13.53 14.42 -2.56
N THR A 495 13.41 14.22 -1.24
CA THR A 495 13.38 12.88 -0.65
C THR A 495 12.17 12.72 0.27
N LEU A 496 11.60 11.50 0.35
CA LEU A 496 10.50 11.17 1.27
C LEU A 496 10.91 11.39 2.74
N SER A 497 12.18 11.16 3.08
CA SER A 497 12.76 11.51 4.38
C SER A 497 12.76 13.03 4.64
N GLY A 498 13.13 13.84 3.63
CA GLY A 498 13.06 15.30 3.70
C GLY A 498 11.62 15.82 3.81
N LEU A 499 10.67 15.14 3.17
CA LEU A 499 9.26 15.44 3.27
C LEU A 499 8.66 15.10 4.63
N LEU A 500 8.99 13.93 5.20
CA LEU A 500 8.58 13.57 6.57
C LEU A 500 9.26 14.48 7.61
N SER A 501 10.48 14.95 7.34
CA SER A 501 11.14 15.98 8.15
C SER A 501 10.48 17.35 8.04
N SER A 502 9.86 17.68 6.89
CA SER A 502 9.07 18.91 6.72
C SER A 502 7.72 18.88 7.46
N MET A 503 7.29 17.70 7.92
CA MET A 503 6.13 17.53 8.80
C MET A 503 6.48 17.75 10.27
N ALA A 504 7.77 17.93 10.61
CA ALA A 504 8.18 18.32 11.93
C ALA A 504 7.61 19.72 12.28
N PRO A 505 7.24 19.96 13.55
CA PRO A 505 6.75 21.26 13.99
C PRO A 505 7.75 22.38 13.67
N ILE A 506 7.31 23.33 12.84
CA ILE A 506 8.07 24.55 12.52
C ILE A 506 7.97 25.48 13.73
N ASP A 507 9.10 26.02 14.20
CA ASP A 507 9.08 27.13 15.17
C ASP A 507 8.46 28.34 14.47
N ILE A 508 7.17 28.58 14.72
CA ILE A 508 6.56 29.86 14.40
C ILE A 508 7.09 30.82 15.45
N ARG A 509 8.18 31.54 15.13
CA ARG A 509 8.41 32.81 15.82
C ARG A 509 7.26 33.74 15.44
N PRO A 510 6.64 34.43 16.41
CA PRO A 510 5.67 35.46 16.08
C PRO A 510 6.41 36.57 15.34
N ASP A 511 5.91 36.92 14.15
CA ASP A 511 6.24 38.18 13.50
C ASP A 511 5.64 39.35 14.29
#